data_AF-Q71IM8-F1
#
_entry.id   AF-Q71IM8-F1
#
_cell.length_a   1.000
_cell.length_b   1.000
_cell.length_c   1.000
_cell.angle_alpha   90.00
_cell.angle_beta   90.00
_cell.angle_gamma   90.00
#
_symmetry.space_group_name_H-M   'P 1'
#
loop_
_entity.id
_entity.type
_entity.pdbx_description
1 polymer ?
#
loop_
_entity_poly.entity_id
_entity_poly.type
_entity_poly.pdbx_seq_one_letter_code
_entity_poly.pdbx_strand_id
1 'polypeptide(L)'
;TVDLYRNADVKVGAFLSEGVDSSFLTALLDPDEVFSIGFDDSTYDEASKAKALADINGWHFYADKVYSEEAMRDFPEMQYHMDEPDANPSIIPLWYLCKLARKHVTVALSGEGADELFAGYVNYGMHTHNNVIKVFTDKLKKLPKGKRVKLAHKIKKMPNFPGKVHLYTNLAEPSEF
;
A
#
# COMPACT_ATOMS: atom_id res chain seq x y z
N THR A 1 10.16 -20.22 -11.16
CA THR A 1 9.58 -19.04 -11.85
C THR A 1 8.11 -18.93 -11.50
N VAL A 2 7.47 -17.79 -11.76
CA VAL A 2 6.03 -17.56 -11.50
C VAL A 2 5.14 -18.68 -12.06
N ASP A 3 5.57 -19.33 -13.15
CA ASP A 3 4.90 -20.47 -13.78
C ASP A 3 4.58 -21.63 -12.81
N LEU A 4 5.40 -21.86 -11.79
CA LEU A 4 5.13 -22.91 -10.80
C LEU A 4 3.87 -22.63 -9.99
N TYR A 5 3.55 -21.36 -9.76
CA TYR A 5 2.34 -20.95 -9.03
C TYR A 5 1.08 -20.98 -9.89
N ARG A 6 1.22 -21.18 -11.22
CA ARG A 6 0.07 -21.49 -12.11
C ARG A 6 -0.38 -22.95 -12.00
N ASN A 7 0.41 -23.82 -11.36
CA ASN A 7 0.11 -25.25 -11.27
C ASN A 7 -0.98 -25.53 -10.23
N ALA A 8 -2.24 -25.29 -10.61
CA ALA A 8 -3.41 -25.55 -9.79
C ALA A 8 -4.53 -26.18 -10.64
N ASP A 9 -5.26 -27.13 -10.06
CA ASP A 9 -6.45 -27.75 -10.68
C ASP A 9 -7.70 -26.84 -10.61
N VAL A 10 -7.53 -25.59 -10.18
CA VAL A 10 -8.58 -24.60 -9.97
C VAL A 10 -8.16 -23.25 -10.56
N LYS A 11 -9.12 -22.37 -10.79
CA LYS A 11 -8.84 -20.99 -11.22
C LYS A 11 -7.90 -20.29 -10.24
N VAL A 12 -6.89 -19.64 -10.82
CA VAL A 12 -5.90 -18.82 -10.12
C VAL A 12 -6.14 -17.36 -10.49
N GLY A 13 -6.33 -16.52 -9.49
CA GLY A 13 -6.39 -15.07 -9.65
C GLY A 13 -5.18 -14.35 -9.06
N ALA A 14 -5.23 -13.01 -9.07
CA ALA A 14 -4.23 -12.19 -8.37
C ALA A 14 -4.85 -10.98 -7.67
N PHE A 15 -4.21 -10.59 -6.58
CA PHE A 15 -4.45 -9.30 -5.94
C PHE A 15 -3.65 -8.23 -6.69
N LEU A 16 -4.35 -7.21 -7.17
CA LEU A 16 -3.79 -6.14 -7.97
C LEU A 16 -4.00 -4.80 -7.26
N SER A 17 -2.92 -4.06 -7.09
CA SER A 17 -2.91 -2.69 -6.55
C SER A 17 -2.15 -1.76 -7.50
N GLU A 18 -2.02 -0.48 -7.16
CA GLU A 18 -1.14 0.43 -7.91
C GLU A 18 0.36 0.17 -7.68
N GLY A 19 0.69 -0.72 -6.74
CA GLY A 19 2.07 -1.05 -6.39
C GLY A 19 2.80 -1.74 -7.53
N VAL A 20 4.11 -1.51 -7.59
CA VAL A 20 4.97 -2.14 -8.60
C VAL A 20 5.05 -3.66 -8.39
N ASP A 21 4.99 -4.14 -7.15
CA ASP A 21 5.19 -5.54 -6.82
C ASP A 21 4.03 -6.41 -7.29
N SER A 22 2.81 -6.00 -6.94
CA SER A 22 1.57 -6.66 -7.38
C SER A 22 1.42 -6.55 -8.90
N SER A 23 1.62 -5.36 -9.48
CA SER A 23 1.53 -5.16 -10.93
C SER A 23 2.51 -6.04 -11.71
N PHE A 24 3.75 -6.14 -11.24
CA PHE A 24 4.77 -6.97 -11.87
C PHE A 24 4.44 -8.46 -11.75
N LEU A 25 4.04 -8.93 -10.56
CA LEU A 25 3.65 -10.32 -10.35
C LEU A 25 2.44 -10.70 -11.20
N THR A 26 1.40 -9.87 -11.21
CA THR A 26 0.18 -10.11 -12.00
C THR A 26 0.49 -10.13 -13.49
N ALA A 27 1.35 -9.24 -14.00
CA ALA A 27 1.77 -9.25 -15.40
C ALA A 27 2.53 -10.53 -15.80
N LEU A 28 3.33 -11.10 -14.90
CA LEU A 28 3.99 -12.39 -15.14
C LEU A 28 3.03 -13.58 -15.03
N LEU A 29 2.10 -13.51 -14.07
CA LEU A 29 1.09 -14.54 -13.84
C LEU A 29 0.02 -14.56 -14.93
N ASP A 30 -0.27 -13.43 -15.57
CA ASP A 30 -1.30 -13.25 -16.60
C ASP A 30 -2.61 -14.01 -16.28
N PRO A 31 -3.25 -13.73 -15.12
CA PRO A 31 -4.44 -14.46 -14.69
C PRO A 31 -5.70 -13.96 -15.40
N ASP A 32 -6.74 -14.79 -15.46
CA ASP A 32 -8.03 -14.37 -16.02
C ASP A 32 -8.74 -13.33 -15.13
N GLU A 33 -8.56 -13.42 -13.81
CA GLU A 33 -9.34 -12.68 -12.81
C GLU A 33 -8.40 -11.96 -11.81
N VAL A 34 -8.59 -10.66 -11.65
CA VAL A 34 -7.81 -9.81 -10.73
C VAL A 34 -8.72 -9.06 -9.78
N PHE A 35 -8.24 -8.85 -8.55
CA PHE A 35 -9.03 -8.31 -7.45
C PHE A 35 -8.35 -7.10 -6.83
N SER A 36 -9.11 -6.05 -6.59
CA SER A 36 -8.66 -4.84 -5.88
C SER A 36 -9.69 -4.45 -4.83
N ILE A 37 -9.24 -3.78 -3.77
CA ILE A 37 -10.13 -3.19 -2.77
C ILE A 37 -9.78 -1.71 -2.63
N GLY A 38 -10.80 -0.87 -2.51
CA GLY A 38 -10.63 0.55 -2.20
C GLY A 38 -11.34 0.92 -0.89
N PHE A 39 -11.16 2.17 -0.47
CA PHE A 39 -11.90 2.75 0.65
C PHE A 39 -12.92 3.75 0.12
N ASP A 40 -13.98 3.99 0.88
CA ASP A 40 -14.95 5.06 0.58
C ASP A 40 -14.43 6.44 0.99
N ASP A 41 -13.20 6.78 0.59
CA ASP A 41 -12.67 8.13 0.72
C ASP A 41 -12.45 8.73 -0.68
N SER A 42 -13.12 9.86 -0.92
CA SER A 42 -13.10 10.58 -2.22
C SER A 42 -11.70 11.04 -2.66
N THR A 43 -10.70 10.97 -1.77
CA THR A 43 -9.35 11.46 -2.02
C THR A 43 -8.38 10.44 -2.61
N TYR A 44 -8.70 9.15 -2.67
CA TYR A 44 -7.77 8.11 -3.12
C TYR A 44 -8.41 7.14 -4.12
N ASP A 45 -8.11 7.31 -5.41
CA ASP A 45 -8.64 6.50 -6.50
C ASP A 45 -7.60 5.47 -7.00
N GLU A 46 -7.11 4.64 -6.09
CA GLU A 46 -6.15 3.57 -6.40
C GLU A 46 -6.71 2.53 -7.38
N ALA A 47 -8.03 2.32 -7.34
CA ALA A 47 -8.72 1.37 -8.20
C ALA A 47 -8.58 1.74 -9.69
N SER A 48 -8.46 3.03 -10.02
CA SER A 48 -8.40 3.48 -11.41
C SER A 48 -7.15 3.03 -12.17
N LYS A 49 -5.95 3.04 -11.56
CA LYS A 49 -4.74 2.56 -12.26
C LYS A 49 -4.67 1.05 -12.33
N ALA A 50 -5.06 0.36 -11.26
CA ALA A 50 -5.17 -1.09 -11.25
C ALA A 50 -6.15 -1.58 -12.34
N LYS A 51 -7.30 -0.90 -12.48
CA LYS A 51 -8.25 -1.16 -13.56
C LYS A 51 -7.65 -0.92 -14.94
N ALA A 52 -6.94 0.19 -15.13
CA ALA A 52 -6.30 0.48 -16.41
C ALA A 52 -5.30 -0.61 -16.82
N LEU A 53 -4.53 -1.14 -15.87
CA LEU A 53 -3.63 -2.26 -16.15
C LEU A 53 -4.40 -3.53 -16.54
N ALA A 54 -5.48 -3.84 -15.85
CA ALA A 54 -6.33 -4.98 -16.18
C ALA A 54 -6.96 -4.83 -17.59
N ASP A 55 -7.45 -3.64 -17.92
CA ASP A 55 -8.05 -3.35 -19.23
C ASP A 55 -7.03 -3.53 -20.38
N ILE A 56 -5.77 -3.13 -20.17
CA ILE A 56 -4.70 -3.29 -21.17
C ILE A 56 -4.38 -4.77 -21.45
N ASN A 57 -4.45 -5.61 -20.41
CA ASN A 57 -4.12 -7.04 -20.53
C ASN A 57 -5.36 -7.93 -20.76
N GLY A 58 -6.57 -7.35 -20.74
CA GLY A 58 -7.82 -8.08 -20.96
C GLY A 58 -8.28 -8.94 -19.77
N TRP A 59 -7.82 -8.64 -18.55
CA TRP A 59 -8.20 -9.37 -17.35
C TRP A 59 -9.58 -8.92 -16.83
N HIS A 60 -10.32 -9.84 -16.23
CA HIS A 60 -11.55 -9.51 -15.51
C HIS A 60 -11.20 -8.83 -14.17
N PHE A 61 -11.46 -7.52 -14.11
CA PHE A 61 -11.20 -6.70 -12.93
C PHE A 61 -12.40 -6.66 -11.99
N TYR A 62 -12.23 -7.20 -10.78
CA TYR A 62 -13.18 -7.09 -9.69
C TYR A 62 -12.68 -6.09 -8.66
N ALA A 63 -13.53 -5.14 -8.30
CA ALA A 63 -13.26 -4.20 -7.23
C ALA A 63 -14.46 -4.04 -6.32
N ASP A 64 -14.17 -3.81 -5.04
CA ASP A 64 -15.18 -3.48 -4.03
C ASP A 64 -14.63 -2.35 -3.12
N LYS A 65 -15.51 -1.78 -2.30
CA LYS A 65 -15.15 -0.71 -1.36
C LYS A 65 -15.38 -1.15 0.06
N VAL A 66 -14.46 -0.76 0.94
CA VAL A 66 -14.61 -0.92 2.38
C VAL A 66 -15.23 0.34 2.98
N TYR A 67 -16.31 0.13 3.73
CA TYR A 67 -16.97 1.17 4.52
C TYR A 67 -16.55 1.08 5.98
N SER A 68 -16.42 2.24 6.64
CA SER A 68 -15.97 2.33 8.03
C SER A 68 -16.84 1.52 9.00
N GLU A 69 -18.14 1.58 8.84
CA GLU A 69 -19.13 0.93 9.69
C GLU A 69 -19.02 -0.59 9.59
N GLU A 70 -18.79 -1.10 8.39
CA GLU A 70 -18.59 -2.53 8.15
C GLU A 70 -17.25 -3.00 8.70
N ALA A 71 -16.19 -2.23 8.48
CA ALA A 71 -14.87 -2.55 9.02
C ALA A 71 -14.91 -2.64 10.55
N MET A 72 -15.57 -1.69 11.22
CA MET A 72 -15.73 -1.71 12.68
C MET A 72 -16.60 -2.88 13.17
N ARG A 73 -17.62 -3.26 12.40
CA ARG A 73 -18.48 -4.41 12.71
C ARG A 73 -17.73 -5.73 12.58
N ASP A 74 -16.95 -5.90 11.52
CA ASP A 74 -16.26 -7.14 11.18
C ASP A 74 -14.91 -7.27 11.93
N PHE A 75 -14.38 -6.18 12.51
CA PHE A 75 -13.08 -6.15 13.20
C PHE A 75 -12.87 -7.27 14.25
N PRO A 76 -13.85 -7.60 15.13
CA PRO A 76 -13.67 -8.70 16.08
C PRO A 76 -13.47 -10.06 15.40
N GLU A 77 -14.10 -10.29 14.24
CA GLU A 77 -13.96 -11.51 13.46
C GLU A 77 -12.60 -11.55 12.75
N MET A 78 -12.16 -10.42 12.18
CA MET A 78 -10.80 -10.29 11.63
C MET A 78 -9.76 -10.66 12.68
N GLN A 79 -9.88 -10.10 13.89
CA GLN A 79 -8.94 -10.34 14.98
C GLN A 79 -8.97 -11.79 15.46
N TYR A 80 -10.14 -12.45 15.44
CA TYR A 80 -10.25 -13.87 15.75
C TYR A 80 -9.44 -14.74 14.77
N HIS A 81 -9.41 -14.39 13.49
CA HIS A 81 -8.69 -15.13 12.45
C HIS A 81 -7.18 -14.88 12.40
N MET A 82 -6.68 -13.86 13.08
CA MET A 82 -5.25 -13.54 13.12
C MET A 82 -4.46 -14.37 14.14
N ASP A 83 -5.15 -15.13 15.01
CA ASP A 83 -4.58 -15.93 16.12
C ASP A 83 -3.79 -15.14 17.20
N GLU A 84 -3.35 -13.91 16.91
CA GLU A 84 -2.73 -12.97 17.84
C GLU A 84 -3.21 -11.53 17.63
N PRO A 85 -3.19 -10.69 18.69
CA PRO A 85 -3.50 -9.27 18.55
C PRO A 85 -2.51 -8.58 17.60
N ASP A 86 -3.02 -8.11 16.46
CA ASP A 86 -2.23 -7.36 15.48
C ASP A 86 -2.82 -5.96 15.31
N ALA A 87 -1.96 -4.95 15.36
CA ALA A 87 -2.32 -3.55 15.19
C ALA A 87 -2.11 -3.07 13.74
N ASN A 88 -1.70 -3.94 12.83
CA ASN A 88 -1.46 -3.59 11.44
C ASN A 88 -2.79 -3.25 10.72
N PRO A 89 -2.99 -2.00 10.26
CA PRO A 89 -4.24 -1.61 9.60
C PRO A 89 -4.45 -2.29 8.25
N SER A 90 -3.43 -2.93 7.66
CA SER A 90 -3.56 -3.65 6.38
C SER A 90 -4.50 -4.85 6.44
N ILE A 91 -4.83 -5.35 7.64
CA ILE A 91 -5.77 -6.48 7.78
C ILE A 91 -7.18 -6.14 7.28
N ILE A 92 -7.61 -4.88 7.45
CA ILE A 92 -8.94 -4.43 7.06
C ILE A 92 -9.13 -4.58 5.53
N PRO A 93 -8.32 -3.94 4.67
CA PRO A 93 -8.47 -4.12 3.23
C PRO A 93 -8.23 -5.56 2.79
N LEU A 94 -7.26 -6.27 3.39
CA LEU A 94 -6.98 -7.67 3.04
C LEU A 94 -8.18 -8.60 3.31
N TRP A 95 -8.89 -8.40 4.42
CA TRP A 95 -10.11 -9.15 4.75
C TRP A 95 -11.17 -9.04 3.65
N TYR A 96 -11.48 -7.81 3.23
CA TYR A 96 -12.48 -7.57 2.19
C TYR A 96 -12.01 -8.01 0.81
N LEU A 97 -10.73 -7.85 0.51
CA LEU A 97 -10.11 -8.34 -0.72
C LEU A 97 -10.22 -9.87 -0.83
N CYS A 98 -9.93 -10.60 0.25
CA CYS A 98 -10.09 -12.04 0.33
C CYS A 98 -11.58 -12.45 0.21
N LYS A 99 -12.51 -11.74 0.86
CA LYS A 99 -13.96 -11.98 0.72
C LYS A 99 -14.45 -11.77 -0.70
N LEU A 100 -13.91 -10.77 -1.41
CA LEU A 100 -14.22 -10.52 -2.82
C LEU A 100 -13.67 -11.66 -3.69
N ALA A 101 -12.37 -11.96 -3.58
CA ALA A 101 -11.72 -12.99 -4.38
C ALA A 101 -12.36 -14.37 -4.18
N ARG A 102 -12.76 -14.72 -2.96
CA ARG A 102 -13.37 -16.01 -2.65
C ARG A 102 -14.68 -16.29 -3.39
N LYS A 103 -15.37 -15.25 -3.88
CA LYS A 103 -16.57 -15.39 -4.72
C LYS A 103 -16.26 -15.94 -6.11
N HIS A 104 -15.00 -15.88 -6.55
CA HIS A 104 -14.59 -16.13 -7.94
C HIS A 104 -13.49 -17.19 -8.05
N VAL A 105 -12.48 -17.12 -7.18
CA VAL A 105 -11.32 -18.02 -7.17
C VAL A 105 -11.13 -18.74 -5.83
N THR A 106 -10.34 -19.82 -5.88
CA THR A 106 -9.88 -20.53 -4.67
C THR A 106 -8.41 -20.25 -4.38
N VAL A 107 -7.64 -19.90 -5.40
CA VAL A 107 -6.23 -19.54 -5.28
C VAL A 107 -6.05 -18.12 -5.82
N ALA A 108 -5.34 -17.28 -5.07
CA ALA A 108 -4.93 -15.96 -5.50
C ALA A 108 -3.47 -15.71 -5.12
N LEU A 109 -2.73 -15.02 -5.99
CA LEU A 109 -1.36 -14.59 -5.69
C LEU A 109 -1.35 -13.14 -5.19
N SER A 110 -0.44 -12.86 -4.26
CA SER A 110 -0.17 -11.53 -3.71
C SER A 110 1.28 -11.13 -3.95
N GLY A 111 1.52 -9.82 -4.08
CA GLY A 111 2.86 -9.22 -4.15
C GLY A 111 3.55 -9.01 -2.80
N GLU A 112 2.95 -9.46 -1.70
CA GLU A 112 3.54 -9.37 -0.35
C GLU A 112 4.91 -10.05 -0.26
N GLY A 113 5.78 -9.51 0.60
CA GLY A 113 7.15 -10.00 0.77
C GLY A 113 8.19 -9.32 -0.13
N ALA A 114 7.75 -8.62 -1.18
CA ALA A 114 8.66 -7.92 -2.10
C ALA A 114 9.42 -6.79 -1.40
N ASP A 115 8.74 -5.99 -0.58
CA ASP A 115 9.36 -4.90 0.18
C ASP A 115 10.45 -5.42 1.12
N GLU A 116 10.23 -6.55 1.80
CA GLU A 116 11.21 -7.18 2.68
C GLU A 116 12.44 -7.70 1.92
N LEU A 117 12.21 -8.32 0.76
CA LEU A 117 13.27 -8.90 -0.06
C LEU A 117 14.12 -7.84 -0.76
N PHE A 118 13.50 -6.76 -1.22
CA PHE A 118 14.14 -5.72 -2.03
C PHE A 118 14.38 -4.40 -1.29
N ALA A 119 14.13 -4.38 0.02
CA ALA A 119 14.23 -3.20 0.86
C ALA A 119 13.37 -2.02 0.35
N GLY A 120 12.13 -2.31 -0.07
CA GLY A 120 11.20 -1.36 -0.66
C GLY A 120 10.57 -0.38 0.34
N TYR A 121 10.53 -0.73 1.64
CA TYR A 121 10.08 0.22 2.65
C TYR A 121 10.98 1.45 2.71
N VAL A 122 10.32 2.61 2.71
CA VAL A 122 10.94 3.94 2.88
C VAL A 122 11.88 4.01 4.11
N ASN A 123 11.60 3.19 5.13
CA ASN A 123 12.31 3.16 6.40
C ASN A 123 13.50 2.18 6.48
N TYR A 124 13.76 1.34 5.46
CA TYR A 124 14.93 0.46 5.49
C TYR A 124 16.27 1.23 5.44
N GLY A 125 16.22 2.49 5.02
CA GLY A 125 17.36 3.38 5.03
C GLY A 125 17.15 4.65 5.85
N MET A 126 18.23 5.20 6.36
CA MET A 126 18.24 6.59 6.79
C MET A 126 17.99 7.51 5.59
N HIS A 127 16.93 8.31 5.60
CA HIS A 127 16.67 9.32 4.55
C HIS A 127 17.84 10.30 4.33
N THR A 128 18.77 10.36 5.30
CA THR A 128 20.05 11.05 5.17
C THR A 128 21.11 10.43 6.08
N HIS A 129 22.32 10.25 5.55
CA HIS A 129 23.49 9.86 6.36
C HIS A 129 24.19 11.08 6.99
N ASN A 130 23.71 12.30 6.74
CA ASN A 130 24.34 13.53 7.23
C ASN A 130 23.84 13.90 8.63
N ASN A 131 24.74 13.84 9.63
CA ASN A 131 24.44 14.17 11.03
C ASN A 131 23.99 15.61 11.25
N VAL A 132 24.47 16.57 10.44
CA VAL A 132 24.05 17.97 10.53
C VAL A 132 22.58 18.11 10.19
N ILE A 133 22.13 17.42 9.14
CA ILE A 133 20.73 17.44 8.70
C ILE A 133 19.84 16.81 9.78
N LYS A 134 20.25 15.71 10.41
CA LYS A 134 19.50 15.07 11.50
C LYS A 134 19.31 16.02 12.69
N VAL A 135 20.40 16.56 13.23
CA VAL A 135 20.36 17.49 14.38
C VAL A 135 19.54 18.75 14.07
N PHE A 136 19.67 19.28 12.85
CA PHE A 136 18.89 20.43 12.41
C PHE A 136 17.39 20.08 12.32
N THR A 137 17.05 18.92 11.75
CA THR A 137 15.67 18.43 11.64
C THR A 137 15.03 18.21 13.01
N ASP A 138 15.76 17.61 13.95
CA ASP A 138 15.27 17.37 15.32
C ASP A 138 15.01 18.67 16.08
N LYS A 139 15.79 19.73 15.82
CA LYS A 139 15.49 21.07 16.34
C LYS A 139 14.22 21.64 15.71
N LEU A 140 14.01 21.45 14.41
CA LEU A 140 12.80 21.91 13.71
C LEU A 140 11.53 21.17 14.16
N LYS A 141 11.64 19.90 14.59
CA LYS A 141 10.50 19.14 15.16
C LYS A 141 9.92 19.77 16.43
N LYS A 142 10.70 20.55 17.18
CA LYS A 142 10.26 21.25 18.40
C LYS A 142 9.36 22.47 18.10
N LEU A 143 9.21 22.85 16.84
CA LEU A 143 8.32 23.94 16.45
C LEU A 143 6.84 23.54 16.65
N PRO A 144 5.96 24.51 16.97
CA PRO A 144 4.52 24.27 17.01
C PRO A 144 4.01 23.69 15.68
N LYS A 145 3.04 22.76 15.75
CA LYS A 145 2.50 21.99 14.62
C LYS A 145 2.28 22.84 13.36
N GLY A 146 1.58 23.97 13.47
CA GLY A 146 1.28 24.84 12.33
C GLY A 146 2.51 25.48 11.66
N LYS A 147 3.57 25.79 12.42
CA LYS A 147 4.84 26.30 11.84
C LYS A 147 5.63 25.19 11.17
N ARG A 148 5.60 23.99 11.75
CA ARG A 148 6.28 22.79 11.25
C ARG A 148 5.70 22.37 9.89
N VAL A 149 4.38 22.27 9.79
CA VAL A 149 3.67 21.89 8.55
C VAL A 149 3.88 22.93 7.45
N LYS A 150 3.79 24.23 7.76
CA LYS A 150 4.11 25.31 6.80
C LYS A 150 5.54 25.22 6.27
N LEU A 151 6.49 24.88 7.14
CA LEU A 151 7.88 24.68 6.74
C LEU A 151 8.02 23.46 5.83
N ALA A 152 7.32 22.36 6.14
CA ALA A 152 7.29 21.18 5.28
C ALA A 152 6.74 21.49 3.88
N HIS A 153 5.64 22.23 3.77
CA HIS A 153 5.10 22.66 2.47
C HIS A 153 6.06 23.56 1.69
N LYS A 154 6.81 24.41 2.39
CA LYS A 154 7.86 25.22 1.76
C LYS A 154 9.00 24.34 1.23
N ILE A 155 9.47 23.39 2.03
CA ILE A 155 10.52 22.43 1.65
C ILE A 155 10.07 21.58 0.45
N LYS A 156 8.80 21.11 0.42
CA LYS A 156 8.22 20.35 -0.70
C LYS A 156 8.40 21.08 -2.04
N LYS A 157 8.18 22.40 -2.04
CA LYS A 157 8.27 23.29 -3.23
C LYS A 157 9.69 23.69 -3.62
N MET A 158 10.71 23.44 -2.80
CA MET A 158 12.09 23.75 -3.14
C MET A 158 12.66 22.77 -4.18
N PRO A 159 13.69 23.15 -4.95
CA PRO A 159 14.43 22.21 -5.79
C PRO A 159 14.94 21.00 -4.99
N ASN A 160 15.17 19.86 -5.65
CA ASN A 160 15.70 18.69 -4.95
C ASN A 160 17.12 18.96 -4.43
N PHE A 161 17.35 18.67 -3.15
CA PHE A 161 18.66 18.78 -2.50
C PHE A 161 18.86 17.60 -1.52
N PRO A 162 20.12 17.23 -1.19
CA PRO A 162 20.41 16.14 -0.27
C PRO A 162 19.75 16.34 1.10
N GLY A 163 18.93 15.38 1.55
CA GLY A 163 18.19 15.47 2.83
C GLY A 163 16.85 16.22 2.77
N LYS A 164 16.41 16.67 1.59
CA LYS A 164 15.06 17.24 1.40
C LYS A 164 13.95 16.29 1.85
N VAL A 165 14.03 15.03 1.46
CA VAL A 165 13.04 14.00 1.83
C VAL A 165 13.02 13.82 3.35
N HIS A 166 14.20 13.68 3.98
CA HIS A 166 14.31 13.60 5.44
C HIS A 166 13.64 14.79 6.14
N LEU A 167 13.93 16.01 5.71
CA LEU A 167 13.35 17.22 6.29
C LEU A 167 11.83 17.29 6.07
N TYR A 168 11.34 16.93 4.87
CA TYR A 168 9.92 16.95 4.57
C TYR A 168 9.14 15.91 5.39
N THR A 169 9.54 14.64 5.35
CA THR A 169 8.84 13.53 6.04
C THR A 169 8.84 13.71 7.56
N ASN A 170 9.84 14.38 8.12
CA ASN A 170 9.92 14.62 9.56
C ASN A 170 9.13 15.86 10.04
N LEU A 171 8.66 16.72 9.12
CA LEU A 171 7.97 17.98 9.45
C LEU A 171 6.51 18.02 8.98
N ALA A 172 6.20 17.35 7.86
CA ALA A 172 4.86 17.22 7.29
C ALA A 172 3.90 16.46 8.22
N GLU A 173 2.60 16.52 7.93
CA GLU A 173 1.68 15.60 8.59
C GLU A 173 1.86 14.17 8.06
N PRO A 174 1.72 13.12 8.91
CA PRO A 174 1.84 11.73 8.45
C PRO A 174 0.87 11.33 7.33
N SER A 175 -0.21 12.08 7.11
CA SER A 175 -1.16 11.86 6.01
C SER A 175 -0.70 12.45 4.67
N GLU A 176 0.41 13.20 4.63
CA GLU A 176 0.88 13.92 3.43
C GLU A 176 1.99 13.21 2.66
N PHE A 177 2.40 12.02 3.10
CA PHE A 177 3.47 11.22 2.51
C PHE A 177 3.28 9.73 2.79
#